data_AF-A0A4Q5N350-F1
#
_entry.id   AF-A0A4Q5N350-F1
#
_cell.length_a   1.000
_cell.length_b   1.000
_cell.length_c   1.000
_cell.angle_alpha   90.00
_cell.angle_beta   90.00
_cell.angle_gamma   90.00
#
_symmetry.space_group_name_H-M   'P 1'
#
loop_
_entity.id
_entity.type
_entity.pdbx_description
1 polymer ?
#
loop_
_entity_poly.entity_id
_entity_poly.type
_entity_poly.pdbx_seq_one_letter_code
_entity_poly.pdbx_strand_id
1 'polypeptide(L)'
;MSLLPRLRLLMRRPLSASRVGSTRPTKTARRGDTLHEDALRSMLNDDPNNVRAFQALAAIVSRRAAENGPDGDPLTGALDPSEKQRAADLAVWSLGEELAGNPRAWHPLIELARLSVQDDHEGALRRLAIAAERDPSGEALAEGIAMLRDAGLSSEAIGLGIGHWRPKEQTPEVGRQIVQAALDADRPLEAKQHLRSLDLYPDQAAIADLRAELARAVAQAEQHIAGA
;
A
#
# COMPACT_ATOMS: atom_id res chain seq x y z
N MET A 1 -47.99 0.88 37.82
CA MET A 1 -46.69 0.59 38.48
C MET A 1 -46.35 -0.86 38.12
N SER A 2 -45.34 -1.24 37.33
CA SER A 2 -43.98 -0.73 37.19
C SER A 2 -43.38 -1.29 35.88
N LEU A 3 -43.20 -0.43 34.86
CA LEU A 3 -42.58 -0.76 33.56
C LEU A 3 -41.10 -0.33 33.49
N LEU A 4 -40.50 -0.01 34.64
CA LEU A 4 -39.16 0.59 34.71
C LEU A 4 -37.98 -0.36 35.04
N PRO A 5 -38.13 -1.59 35.57
CA PRO A 5 -36.96 -2.43 35.88
C PRO A 5 -36.42 -3.23 34.68
N ARG A 6 -37.21 -3.47 33.62
CA ARG A 6 -36.76 -4.24 32.44
C ARG A 6 -35.90 -3.46 31.46
N LEU A 7 -35.96 -2.13 31.46
CA LEU A 7 -35.12 -1.27 30.61
C LEU A 7 -33.69 -1.11 31.13
N ARG A 8 -33.44 -1.29 32.43
CA ARG A 8 -32.08 -1.20 33.01
C ARG A 8 -31.19 -2.41 32.71
N LEU A 9 -31.76 -3.53 32.27
CA LEU A 9 -31.00 -4.72 31.89
C LEU A 9 -30.46 -4.68 30.45
N LEU A 10 -30.98 -3.79 29.60
CA LEU A 10 -30.49 -3.60 28.22
C LEU A 10 -29.31 -2.62 28.10
N MET A 11 -29.05 -1.80 29.14
CA MET A 11 -27.94 -0.83 29.15
C MET A 11 -26.64 -1.35 29.80
N ARG A 12 -26.57 -2.63 30.16
CA ARG A 12 -25.34 -3.28 30.68
C ARG A 12 -24.79 -4.34 29.73
N ARG A 13 -24.81 -4.05 28.43
CA ARG A 13 -24.02 -4.82 27.48
C ARG A 13 -22.57 -4.33 27.61
N PRO A 14 -21.61 -5.13 28.12
CA PRO A 14 -20.22 -4.77 27.92
C PRO A 14 -20.03 -4.69 26.40
N LEU A 15 -19.54 -3.54 25.92
CA LEU A 15 -19.03 -3.44 24.56
C LEU A 15 -18.02 -4.58 24.43
N SER A 16 -18.33 -5.57 23.59
CA SER A 16 -17.39 -6.62 23.26
C SER A 16 -16.24 -5.91 22.57
N ALA A 17 -15.17 -5.62 23.33
CA ALA A 17 -13.93 -5.15 22.77
C ALA A 17 -13.56 -6.13 21.65
N SER A 18 -13.50 -5.62 20.42
CA SER A 18 -12.96 -6.37 19.31
C SER A 18 -11.61 -6.93 19.76
N ARG A 19 -11.49 -8.24 19.83
CA ARG A 19 -10.23 -8.95 20.05
C ARG A 19 -9.50 -9.22 18.73
N VAL A 20 -9.93 -8.57 17.65
CA VAL A 20 -9.15 -8.52 16.42
C VAL A 20 -7.90 -7.70 16.76
N GLY A 21 -6.74 -8.36 16.78
CA GLY A 21 -5.45 -7.77 17.17
C GLY A 21 -4.91 -8.16 18.55
N SER A 22 -5.67 -8.86 19.42
CA SER A 22 -5.11 -9.31 20.72
C SER A 22 -4.52 -10.71 20.62
N THR A 23 -3.20 -10.84 20.73
CA THR A 23 -2.49 -12.13 20.71
C THR A 23 -2.87 -12.98 21.92
N ARG A 24 -3.06 -14.29 21.72
CA ARG A 24 -3.28 -15.26 22.80
C ARG A 24 -2.01 -15.34 23.67
N PRO A 25 -2.10 -15.27 25.00
CA PRO A 25 -0.92 -15.33 25.86
C PRO A 25 -0.27 -16.71 25.76
N THR A 26 0.92 -16.77 25.16
CA THR A 26 1.81 -17.94 25.14
C THR A 26 2.88 -17.80 26.23
N LYS A 27 3.32 -18.93 26.77
CA LYS A 27 4.20 -19.05 27.96
C LYS A 27 5.68 -18.71 27.68
N THR A 28 6.00 -18.17 26.53
CA THR A 28 7.36 -17.81 26.12
C THR A 28 7.77 -16.46 26.71
N ALA A 29 9.03 -16.33 27.13
CA ALA A 29 9.55 -15.12 27.76
C ALA A 29 9.34 -13.88 26.87
N ARG A 30 8.77 -12.81 27.45
CA ARG A 30 8.56 -11.53 26.77
C ARG A 30 9.92 -10.93 26.37
N ARG A 31 10.29 -11.03 25.09
CA ARG A 31 11.40 -10.22 24.52
C ARG A 31 10.98 -8.74 24.58
N GLY A 32 11.93 -7.83 24.83
CA GLY A 32 11.67 -6.39 24.92
C GLY A 32 10.96 -5.80 23.68
N ASP A 33 11.10 -6.45 22.53
CA ASP A 33 10.42 -6.12 21.28
C ASP A 33 8.89 -6.15 21.38
N THR A 34 8.29 -6.92 22.31
CA THR A 34 6.83 -7.05 22.40
C THR A 34 6.12 -5.74 22.75
N LEU A 35 6.69 -4.93 23.65
CA LEU A 35 6.10 -3.62 24.01
C LEU A 35 6.21 -2.60 22.87
N HIS A 36 7.29 -2.69 22.10
CA HIS A 36 7.49 -1.83 20.94
C HIS A 36 6.57 -2.22 19.78
N GLU A 37 6.39 -3.52 19.53
CA GLU A 37 5.40 -4.04 18.58
C GLU A 37 3.97 -3.65 18.96
N ASP A 38 3.59 -3.78 20.23
CA ASP A 38 2.25 -3.40 20.70
C ASP A 38 1.99 -1.90 20.46
N ALA A 39 3.00 -1.05 20.66
CA ALA A 39 2.90 0.38 20.38
C ALA A 39 2.71 0.66 18.87
N LEU A 40 3.49 0.00 18.00
CA LEU A 40 3.35 0.12 16.55
C LEU A 40 1.99 -0.38 16.05
N ARG A 41 1.51 -1.50 16.61
CA ARG A 41 0.17 -2.03 16.32
C ARG A 41 -0.92 -1.08 16.78
N SER A 42 -0.77 -0.43 17.93
CA SER A 42 -1.69 0.63 18.37
C SER A 42 -1.70 1.80 17.38
N MET A 43 -0.54 2.26 16.93
CA MET A 43 -0.45 3.33 15.92
C MET A 43 -1.14 2.95 14.62
N LEU A 44 -0.98 1.71 14.16
CA LEU A 44 -1.61 1.20 12.93
C LEU A 44 -3.10 0.90 13.09
N ASN A 45 -3.57 0.65 14.31
CA ASN A 45 -4.99 0.59 14.58
C ASN A 45 -5.65 1.98 14.44
N ASP A 46 -4.96 3.03 14.87
CA ASP A 46 -5.44 4.41 14.79
C ASP A 46 -5.32 4.97 13.34
N ASP A 47 -4.20 4.69 12.69
CA ASP A 47 -3.95 5.03 11.28
C ASP A 47 -3.29 3.85 10.55
N PRO A 48 -4.08 3.02 9.84
CA PRO A 48 -3.56 1.86 9.12
C PRO A 48 -2.68 2.22 7.92
N ASN A 49 -2.62 3.50 7.54
CA ASN A 49 -1.81 3.99 6.44
C ASN A 49 -0.54 4.70 6.93
N ASN A 50 -0.21 4.60 8.22
CA ASN A 50 1.03 5.11 8.75
C ASN A 50 2.23 4.29 8.25
N VAL A 51 2.80 4.75 7.12
CA VAL A 51 3.93 4.11 6.42
C VAL A 51 5.10 3.80 7.36
N ARG A 52 5.47 4.76 8.22
CA ARG A 52 6.60 4.58 9.14
C ARG A 52 6.32 3.49 10.18
N ALA A 53 5.12 3.46 10.74
CA ALA A 53 4.74 2.44 11.70
C ALA A 53 4.66 1.06 11.05
N PHE A 54 4.12 0.98 9.82
CA PHE A 54 4.06 -0.27 9.07
C PHE A 54 5.47 -0.80 8.79
N GLN A 55 6.35 0.02 8.23
CA GLN A 55 7.74 -0.36 7.92
C GLN A 55 8.51 -0.81 9.16
N ALA A 56 8.36 -0.10 10.28
CA ALA A 56 8.99 -0.48 11.54
C ALA A 56 8.48 -1.85 12.04
N LEU A 57 7.17 -2.08 11.99
CA LEU A 57 6.58 -3.35 12.41
C LEU A 57 6.97 -4.49 11.47
N ALA A 58 6.93 -4.26 10.16
CA ALA A 58 7.37 -5.18 9.11
C ALA A 58 8.83 -5.61 9.33
N ALA A 59 9.73 -4.67 9.62
CA ALA A 59 11.13 -4.97 9.91
C ALA A 59 11.32 -5.87 11.15
N ILE A 60 10.50 -5.68 12.20
CA ILE A 60 10.56 -6.50 13.41
C ILE A 60 10.06 -7.92 13.13
N VAL A 61 8.90 -8.07 12.48
CA VAL A 61 8.33 -9.40 12.20
C VAL A 61 9.16 -10.18 11.17
N SER A 62 9.71 -9.49 10.17
CA SER A 62 10.61 -10.06 9.16
C SER A 62 11.88 -10.59 9.80
N ARG A 63 12.57 -9.79 10.63
CA ARG A 63 13.77 -10.21 11.36
C ARG A 63 13.48 -11.42 12.25
N ARG A 64 12.37 -11.40 12.98
CA ARG A 64 11.97 -12.52 13.86
C ARG A 64 11.75 -13.81 13.08
N ALA A 65 11.10 -13.73 11.92
CA ALA A 65 10.82 -14.91 11.09
C ALA A 65 12.10 -15.46 10.44
N ALA A 66 13.01 -14.59 10.01
CA ALA A 66 14.32 -15.00 9.49
C ALA A 66 15.23 -15.65 10.56
N GLU A 67 15.09 -15.24 11.84
CA GLU A 67 15.89 -15.79 12.95
C GLU A 67 15.35 -17.12 13.50
N ASN A 68 14.03 -17.29 13.59
CA ASN A 68 13.41 -18.44 14.27
C ASN A 68 12.71 -19.43 13.32
N GLY A 69 12.68 -19.14 12.02
CA GLY A 69 11.86 -19.88 11.05
C GLY A 69 10.35 -19.66 11.23
N PRO A 70 9.53 -20.13 10.28
CA PRO A 70 8.08 -19.91 10.28
C PRO A 70 7.36 -20.55 11.49
N ASP A 71 7.88 -21.65 12.04
CA ASP A 71 7.27 -22.37 13.19
C ASP A 71 7.90 -22.01 14.54
N GLY A 72 8.97 -21.21 14.56
CA GLY A 72 9.67 -20.85 15.80
C GLY A 72 10.33 -22.02 16.52
N ASP A 73 10.55 -23.15 15.84
CA ASP A 73 11.14 -24.37 16.42
C ASP A 73 12.66 -24.22 16.56
N PRO A 74 13.20 -24.11 17.78
CA PRO A 74 14.64 -23.94 18.01
C PRO A 74 15.46 -25.21 17.69
N LEU A 75 14.82 -26.32 17.33
CA LEU A 75 15.47 -27.57 16.92
C LEU A 75 15.60 -27.70 15.39
N THR A 76 15.06 -26.75 14.63
CA THR A 76 15.34 -26.67 13.19
C THR A 76 16.79 -26.22 12.97
N GLY A 77 17.49 -26.86 12.02
CA GLY A 77 18.86 -26.50 11.68
C GLY A 77 18.98 -25.06 11.17
N ALA A 78 20.20 -24.55 11.01
CA ALA A 78 20.40 -23.21 10.46
C ALA A 78 19.77 -23.09 9.07
N LEU A 79 18.76 -22.23 8.94
CA LEU A 79 18.09 -21.95 7.67
C LEU A 79 19.09 -21.43 6.64
N ASP A 80 18.92 -21.85 5.39
CA ASP A 80 19.67 -21.27 4.29
C ASP A 80 19.21 -19.81 4.03
N PRO A 81 20.01 -18.97 3.33
CA PRO A 81 19.64 -17.58 3.09
C PRO A 81 18.31 -17.39 2.34
N SER A 82 17.95 -18.32 1.45
CA SER A 82 16.72 -18.24 0.65
C SER A 82 15.47 -18.57 1.48
N GLU A 83 15.58 -19.51 2.41
CA GLU A 83 14.53 -19.88 3.36
C GLU A 83 14.31 -18.75 4.37
N LYS A 84 15.38 -18.08 4.82
CA LYS A 84 15.28 -16.88 5.66
C LYS A 84 14.53 -15.75 4.97
N GLN A 85 14.85 -15.49 3.70
CA GLN A 85 14.15 -14.47 2.91
C GLN A 85 12.68 -14.84 2.74
N ARG A 86 12.36 -16.09 2.39
CA ARG A 86 10.97 -16.55 2.28
C ARG A 86 10.20 -16.42 3.59
N ALA A 87 10.81 -16.79 4.72
CA ALA A 87 10.19 -16.64 6.04
C ALA A 87 9.91 -15.17 6.38
N ALA A 88 10.86 -14.29 6.07
CA ALA A 88 10.71 -12.84 6.21
C ALA A 88 9.54 -12.30 5.36
N ASP A 89 9.48 -12.66 4.07
CA ASP A 89 8.44 -12.20 3.15
C ASP A 89 7.06 -12.73 3.56
N LEU A 90 6.97 -13.98 4.01
CA LEU A 90 5.73 -14.56 4.56
C LEU A 90 5.26 -13.84 5.84
N ALA A 91 6.18 -13.38 6.68
CA ALA A 91 5.82 -12.61 7.87
C ALA A 91 5.28 -11.22 7.52
N VAL A 92 5.89 -10.54 6.53
CA VAL A 92 5.37 -9.26 6.01
C VAL A 92 4.03 -9.45 5.32
N TRP A 93 3.87 -10.52 4.54
CA TRP A 93 2.60 -10.91 3.93
C TRP A 93 1.50 -11.09 4.98
N SER A 94 1.77 -11.88 6.02
CA SER A 94 0.80 -12.11 7.09
C SER A 94 0.41 -10.81 7.80
N LEU A 95 1.35 -9.88 8.00
CA LEU A 95 1.07 -8.56 8.57
C LEU A 95 0.20 -7.71 7.63
N GLY A 96 0.52 -7.72 6.33
CA GLY A 96 -0.25 -7.03 5.30
C GLY A 96 -1.70 -7.51 5.26
N GLU A 97 -1.93 -8.83 5.23
CA GLU A 97 -3.27 -9.43 5.21
C GLU A 97 -4.05 -9.10 6.50
N GLU A 98 -3.39 -9.13 7.66
CA GLU A 98 -4.00 -8.73 8.94
C GLU A 98 -4.55 -7.29 8.87
N LEU A 99 -3.75 -6.35 8.36
CA LEU A 99 -4.10 -4.93 8.33
C LEU A 99 -5.01 -4.56 7.16
N ALA A 100 -4.91 -5.26 6.03
CA ALA A 100 -5.75 -5.05 4.85
C ALA A 100 -7.24 -5.33 5.10
N GLY A 101 -7.57 -6.09 6.16
CA GLY A 101 -8.94 -6.28 6.63
C GLY A 101 -9.63 -4.98 7.09
N ASN A 102 -8.88 -3.93 7.43
CA ASN A 102 -9.44 -2.62 7.76
C ASN A 102 -9.88 -1.90 6.46
N PRO A 103 -11.15 -1.47 6.34
CA PRO A 103 -11.66 -0.83 5.11
C PRO A 103 -10.99 0.51 4.77
N ARG A 104 -10.27 1.13 5.72
CA ARG A 104 -9.51 2.36 5.52
C ARG A 104 -8.05 2.11 5.15
N ALA A 105 -7.58 0.87 5.23
CA ALA A 105 -6.21 0.51 4.94
C ALA A 105 -6.00 0.37 3.43
N TRP A 106 -5.27 1.32 2.84
CA TRP A 106 -4.79 1.24 1.46
C TRP A 106 -3.31 0.86 1.43
N HIS A 107 -2.47 1.35 2.35
CA HIS A 107 -1.04 1.09 2.30
C HIS A 107 -0.67 -0.39 2.50
N PRO A 108 -1.29 -1.15 3.43
CA PRO A 108 -1.07 -2.59 3.51
C PRO A 108 -1.41 -3.35 2.21
N LEU A 109 -2.37 -2.87 1.42
CA LEU A 109 -2.69 -3.46 0.11
C LEU A 109 -1.59 -3.18 -0.92
N ILE A 110 -0.97 -2.00 -0.87
CA ILE A 110 0.21 -1.67 -1.69
C ILE A 110 1.36 -2.63 -1.34
N GLU A 111 1.62 -2.86 -0.06
CA GLU A 111 2.71 -3.76 0.36
C GLU A 111 2.45 -5.22 -0.04
N LEU A 112 1.20 -5.69 0.08
CA LEU A 112 0.83 -7.01 -0.44
C LEU A 112 1.00 -7.11 -1.95
N ALA A 113 0.60 -6.07 -2.70
CA ALA A 113 0.80 -6.03 -4.15
C ALA A 113 2.29 -6.06 -4.53
N ARG A 114 3.14 -5.36 -3.76
CA ARG A 114 4.60 -5.35 -3.94
C ARG A 114 5.20 -6.75 -3.80
N LEU A 115 4.75 -7.50 -2.79
CA LEU A 115 5.18 -8.88 -2.58
C LEU A 115 4.65 -9.84 -3.65
N SER A 116 3.46 -9.58 -4.21
CA SER A 116 2.84 -10.48 -5.18
C SER A 116 3.10 -10.14 -6.65
N VAL A 117 3.67 -8.99 -6.99
CA VAL A 117 3.69 -8.50 -8.39
C VAL A 117 4.32 -9.47 -9.38
N GLN A 118 5.30 -10.26 -8.95
CA GLN A 118 5.98 -11.27 -9.78
C GLN A 118 5.29 -12.64 -9.78
N ASP A 119 4.73 -13.06 -8.63
CA ASP A 119 4.22 -14.43 -8.44
C ASP A 119 2.68 -14.55 -8.57
N ASP A 120 1.94 -13.48 -8.30
CA ASP A 120 0.47 -13.35 -8.41
C ASP A 120 0.14 -11.96 -8.98
N HIS A 121 0.47 -11.78 -10.26
CA HIS A 121 0.31 -10.53 -10.98
C HIS A 121 -1.14 -10.01 -10.95
N GLU A 122 -2.12 -10.87 -11.26
CA GLU A 122 -3.53 -10.45 -11.22
C GLU A 122 -4.00 -10.07 -9.82
N GLY A 123 -3.56 -10.82 -8.79
CA GLY A 123 -3.86 -10.48 -7.41
C GLY A 123 -3.20 -9.18 -6.97
N ALA A 124 -2.00 -8.88 -7.45
CA ALA A 124 -1.36 -7.58 -7.24
C ALA A 124 -2.23 -6.45 -7.81
N LEU A 125 -2.64 -6.55 -9.08
CA LEU A 125 -3.49 -5.53 -9.72
C LEU A 125 -4.84 -5.34 -9.01
N ARG A 126 -5.49 -6.42 -8.58
CA ARG A 126 -6.74 -6.33 -7.79
C ARG A 126 -6.51 -5.58 -6.47
N ARG A 127 -5.42 -5.86 -5.75
CA ARG A 127 -5.08 -5.17 -4.51
C ARG A 127 -4.82 -3.68 -4.73
N LEU A 128 -4.10 -3.32 -5.80
CA LEU A 128 -3.85 -1.93 -6.18
C LEU A 128 -5.14 -1.17 -6.52
N ALA A 129 -6.05 -1.78 -7.27
CA ALA A 129 -7.35 -1.18 -7.57
C ALA A 129 -8.16 -0.91 -6.29
N ILE A 130 -8.21 -1.88 -5.37
CA ILE A 130 -8.87 -1.71 -4.06
C ILE A 130 -8.18 -0.62 -3.23
N ALA A 131 -6.85 -0.54 -3.26
CA ALA A 131 -6.09 0.51 -2.56
C ALA A 131 -6.47 1.91 -3.10
N ALA A 132 -6.52 2.07 -4.42
CA ALA A 132 -6.93 3.31 -5.07
C ALA A 132 -8.39 3.70 -4.74
N GLU A 133 -9.29 2.73 -4.57
CA GLU A 133 -10.68 2.99 -4.16
C GLU A 133 -10.79 3.42 -2.69
N ARG A 134 -9.92 2.90 -1.81
CA ARG A 134 -9.91 3.23 -0.38
C ARG A 134 -9.28 4.59 -0.09
N ASP A 135 -8.51 5.13 -1.03
CA ASP A 135 -7.83 6.41 -0.91
C ASP A 135 -8.36 7.46 -1.91
N PRO A 136 -9.30 8.33 -1.49
CA PRO A 136 -9.80 9.38 -2.36
C PRO A 136 -8.76 10.48 -2.68
N SER A 137 -7.66 10.57 -1.91
CA SER A 137 -6.61 11.57 -2.16
C SER A 137 -5.75 11.25 -3.39
N GLY A 138 -5.68 9.97 -3.77
CA GLY A 138 -4.89 9.48 -4.89
C GLY A 138 -3.42 9.18 -4.56
N GLU A 139 -3.00 9.28 -3.30
CA GLU A 139 -1.68 8.82 -2.84
C GLU A 139 -1.47 7.32 -3.13
N ALA A 140 -2.45 6.48 -2.79
CA ALA A 140 -2.39 5.04 -3.05
C ALA A 140 -2.29 4.73 -4.55
N LEU A 141 -3.03 5.49 -5.37
CA LEU A 141 -3.00 5.34 -6.82
C LEU A 141 -1.63 5.75 -7.38
N ALA A 142 -1.07 6.88 -6.94
CA ALA A 142 0.26 7.30 -7.35
C ALA A 142 1.34 6.27 -6.97
N GLU A 143 1.30 5.75 -5.73
CA GLU A 143 2.25 4.74 -5.27
C GLU A 143 2.09 3.41 -6.03
N GLY A 144 0.85 2.98 -6.31
CA GLY A 144 0.58 1.79 -7.11
C GLY A 144 1.09 1.89 -8.55
N ILE A 145 0.92 3.06 -9.19
CA ILE A 145 1.44 3.30 -10.55
C ILE A 145 2.97 3.32 -10.53
N ALA A 146 3.59 4.00 -9.57
CA ALA A 146 5.05 4.02 -9.42
C ALA A 146 5.62 2.61 -9.22
N MET A 147 4.99 1.79 -8.37
CA MET A 147 5.39 0.40 -8.16
C MET A 147 5.33 -0.42 -9.46
N LEU A 148 4.25 -0.30 -10.24
CA LEU A 148 4.12 -1.04 -11.49
C LEU A 148 5.17 -0.59 -12.52
N ARG A 149 5.48 0.71 -12.58
CA ARG A 149 6.57 1.24 -13.42
C ARG A 149 7.93 0.68 -13.02
N ASP A 150 8.26 0.68 -11.73
CA ASP A 150 9.51 0.12 -11.22
C ASP A 150 9.65 -1.38 -11.53
N ALA A 151 8.52 -2.09 -11.64
CA ALA A 151 8.47 -3.49 -12.05
C ALA A 151 8.50 -3.71 -13.58
N GLY A 152 8.60 -2.65 -14.39
CA GLY A 152 8.57 -2.72 -15.86
C GLY A 152 7.18 -2.93 -16.46
N LEU A 153 6.12 -2.79 -15.66
CA LEU A 153 4.72 -3.02 -16.02
C LEU A 153 4.02 -1.70 -16.37
N SER A 154 4.63 -0.91 -17.25
CA SER A 154 4.19 0.45 -17.58
C SER A 154 2.81 0.47 -18.25
N SER A 155 2.45 -0.56 -19.01
CA SER A 155 1.12 -0.66 -19.64
C SER A 155 0.02 -0.85 -18.61
N GLU A 156 0.25 -1.70 -17.62
CA GLU A 156 -0.65 -1.96 -16.50
C GLU A 156 -0.75 -0.73 -15.60
N ALA A 157 0.37 -0.02 -15.38
CA ALA A 157 0.41 1.23 -14.64
C ALA A 157 -0.49 2.31 -15.28
N ILE A 158 -0.44 2.45 -16.62
CA ILE A 158 -1.35 3.34 -17.37
C ILE A 158 -2.80 2.86 -17.21
N GLY A 159 -3.07 1.56 -17.35
CA GLY A 159 -4.41 0.99 -17.20
C GLY A 159 -5.04 1.27 -15.84
N LEU A 160 -4.29 1.05 -14.76
CA LEU A 160 -4.69 1.37 -13.39
C LEU A 160 -4.98 2.88 -13.24
N GLY A 161 -4.08 3.72 -13.76
CA GLY A 161 -4.23 5.17 -13.74
C GLY A 161 -5.51 5.65 -14.45
N ILE A 162 -5.76 5.20 -15.68
CA ILE A 162 -6.95 5.59 -16.45
C ILE A 162 -8.25 5.18 -15.73
N GLY A 163 -8.26 4.01 -15.09
CA GLY A 163 -9.44 3.50 -14.39
C GLY A 163 -9.84 4.29 -13.15
N HIS A 164 -8.86 4.87 -12.44
CA HIS A 164 -9.07 5.44 -11.10
C HIS A 164 -8.68 6.92 -10.95
N TRP A 165 -8.04 7.54 -11.94
CA TRP A 165 -7.58 8.92 -11.85
C TRP A 165 -8.71 9.94 -11.98
N ARG A 166 -8.78 10.85 -11.02
CA ARG A 166 -9.71 11.97 -10.95
C ARG A 166 -8.94 13.28 -10.78
N PRO A 167 -8.50 13.93 -11.87
CA PRO A 167 -7.60 15.09 -11.83
C PRO A 167 -8.07 16.28 -10.96
N LYS A 168 -9.39 16.41 -10.75
CA LYS A 168 -9.97 17.51 -9.95
C LYS A 168 -9.96 17.23 -8.44
N GLU A 169 -9.88 15.96 -8.06
CA GLU A 169 -10.08 15.48 -6.68
C GLU A 169 -8.78 14.98 -6.05
N GLN A 170 -7.89 14.41 -6.87
CA GLN A 170 -6.69 13.72 -6.42
C GLN A 170 -5.44 14.57 -6.57
N THR A 171 -4.36 14.17 -5.89
CA THR A 171 -3.05 14.82 -5.96
C THR A 171 -2.48 14.89 -7.39
N PRO A 172 -1.72 15.95 -7.77
CA PRO A 172 -1.01 16.04 -9.05
C PRO A 172 -0.03 14.89 -9.31
N GLU A 173 0.43 14.24 -8.25
CA GLU A 173 1.39 13.14 -8.34
C GLU A 173 0.85 11.95 -9.14
N VAL A 174 -0.47 11.68 -9.09
CA VAL A 174 -1.07 10.64 -9.96
C VAL A 174 -0.84 10.96 -11.43
N GLY A 175 -1.07 12.21 -11.83
CA GLY A 175 -0.86 12.65 -13.20
C GLY A 175 0.61 12.58 -13.61
N ARG A 176 1.54 12.92 -12.70
CA ARG A 176 2.99 12.71 -12.93
C ARG A 176 3.27 11.25 -13.26
N GLN A 177 2.81 10.33 -12.42
CA GLN A 177 3.10 8.90 -12.57
C GLN A 177 2.48 8.32 -13.86
N ILE A 178 1.27 8.74 -14.26
CA ILE A 178 0.65 8.30 -15.52
C ILE A 178 1.44 8.79 -16.73
N VAL A 179 1.82 10.07 -16.75
CA VAL A 179 2.62 10.63 -17.86
C VAL A 179 3.95 9.89 -17.96
N GLN A 180 4.62 9.66 -16.83
CA GLN A 180 5.88 8.92 -16.81
C GLN A 180 5.70 7.46 -17.23
N ALA A 181 4.64 6.77 -16.81
CA ALA A 181 4.33 5.41 -17.27
C ALA A 181 4.15 5.34 -18.79
N ALA A 182 3.47 6.32 -19.39
CA ALA A 182 3.31 6.40 -20.84
C ALA A 182 4.65 6.65 -21.56
N LEU A 183 5.57 7.43 -20.97
CA LEU A 183 6.91 7.60 -21.51
C LEU A 183 7.76 6.32 -21.38
N ASP A 184 7.69 5.63 -20.25
CA ASP A 184 8.39 4.36 -20.04
C ASP A 184 7.88 3.24 -20.98
N ALA A 185 6.62 3.33 -21.41
CA ALA A 185 6.01 2.45 -22.40
C ALA A 185 6.28 2.86 -23.86
N ASP A 186 7.12 3.87 -24.10
CA ASP A 186 7.40 4.46 -25.43
C ASP A 186 6.14 4.96 -26.17
N ARG A 187 5.20 5.54 -25.42
CA ARG A 187 3.91 6.07 -25.92
C ARG A 187 3.80 7.59 -25.72
N PRO A 188 4.66 8.42 -26.33
CA PRO A 188 4.71 9.86 -26.06
C PRO A 188 3.45 10.62 -26.48
N LEU A 189 2.70 10.13 -27.48
CA LEU A 189 1.42 10.73 -27.87
C LEU A 189 0.36 10.59 -26.76
N GLU A 190 0.36 9.48 -26.04
CA GLU A 190 -0.52 9.28 -24.88
C GLU A 190 -0.03 10.04 -23.67
N ALA A 191 1.29 10.06 -23.43
CA ALA A 191 1.90 10.90 -22.41
C ALA A 191 1.47 12.38 -22.57
N LYS A 192 1.42 12.88 -23.81
CA LYS A 192 0.93 14.23 -24.15
C LYS A 192 -0.56 14.41 -23.85
N GLN A 193 -1.38 13.39 -24.08
CA GLN A 193 -2.81 13.44 -23.75
C GLN A 193 -3.01 13.50 -22.23
N HIS A 194 -2.30 12.65 -21.47
CA HIS A 194 -2.35 12.66 -20.01
C HIS A 194 -1.80 13.97 -19.42
N LEU A 195 -0.75 14.56 -20.01
CA LEU A 195 -0.23 15.86 -19.62
C LEU A 195 -1.30 16.97 -19.76
N ARG A 196 -2.11 16.94 -20.82
CA ARG A 196 -3.23 17.91 -20.98
C ARG A 196 -4.29 17.76 -19.91
N SER A 197 -4.52 16.56 -19.38
CA SER A 197 -5.45 16.36 -18.27
C SER A 197 -5.03 17.10 -16.99
N LEU A 198 -3.77 17.52 -16.85
CA LEU A 198 -3.33 18.39 -15.76
C LEU A 198 -3.95 19.79 -15.80
N ASP A 199 -4.45 20.25 -16.96
CA ASP A 199 -5.19 21.52 -17.06
C ASP A 199 -6.50 21.51 -16.26
N LEU A 200 -6.95 20.33 -15.80
CA LEU A 200 -8.16 20.17 -14.99
C LEU A 200 -7.94 20.44 -13.49
N TYR A 201 -6.69 20.56 -13.03
CA TYR A 201 -6.39 20.84 -11.61
C TYR A 201 -6.86 22.25 -11.22
N PRO A 202 -7.48 22.43 -10.04
CA PRO A 202 -7.97 23.73 -9.60
C PRO A 202 -6.88 24.78 -9.41
N ASP A 203 -5.73 24.37 -8.86
CA ASP A 203 -4.59 25.25 -8.59
C ASP A 203 -3.50 25.06 -9.64
N GLN A 204 -3.63 25.81 -10.74
CA GLN A 204 -2.66 25.80 -11.84
C GLN A 204 -1.29 26.36 -11.45
N ALA A 205 -1.22 27.24 -10.45
CA ALA A 205 0.05 27.79 -9.99
C ALA A 205 0.87 26.74 -9.24
N ALA A 206 0.22 25.94 -8.39
CA ALA A 206 0.87 24.86 -7.64
C ALA A 206 1.47 23.76 -8.53
N ILE A 207 0.91 23.53 -9.73
CA ILE A 207 1.38 22.48 -10.64
C ILE A 207 2.22 22.99 -11.83
N ALA A 208 2.52 24.29 -11.88
CA ALA A 208 3.19 24.91 -13.03
C ALA A 208 4.57 24.28 -13.30
N ASP A 209 5.38 24.10 -12.26
CA ASP A 209 6.72 23.50 -12.37
C ASP A 209 6.65 22.03 -12.80
N LEU A 210 5.73 21.26 -12.20
CA LEU A 210 5.46 19.87 -12.58
C LEU A 210 5.09 19.77 -14.06
N ARG A 211 4.18 20.62 -14.52
CA ARG A 211 3.74 20.64 -15.91
C ARG A 211 4.88 20.98 -16.86
N ALA A 212 5.72 21.95 -16.51
CA ALA A 212 6.87 22.34 -17.32
C ALA A 212 7.93 21.24 -17.40
N GLU A 213 8.16 20.53 -16.29
CA GLU A 213 9.01 19.34 -16.23
C GLU A 213 8.50 18.24 -17.20
N LEU A 214 7.24 17.84 -17.05
CA LEU A 214 6.64 16.78 -17.87
C LEU A 214 6.53 17.17 -19.35
N ALA A 215 6.22 18.44 -19.66
CA ALA A 215 6.17 18.91 -21.04
C ALA A 215 7.50 18.78 -21.77
N ARG A 216 8.62 19.05 -21.07
CA ARG A 216 9.97 18.85 -21.63
C ARG A 216 10.25 17.37 -21.88
N ALA A 217 9.92 16.50 -20.93
CA ALA A 217 10.10 15.06 -21.08
C ALA A 217 9.30 14.49 -22.26
N VAL A 218 8.03 14.88 -22.40
CA VAL A 218 7.18 14.49 -23.54
C VAL A 218 7.74 15.00 -24.86
N ALA A 219 8.15 16.28 -24.92
CA ALA A 219 8.71 16.84 -26.16
C ALA A 219 10.00 16.14 -26.60
N GLN A 220 10.86 15.76 -25.66
CA GLN A 220 12.07 14.99 -25.95
C GLN A 220 11.74 13.61 -26.53
N ALA A 221 10.77 12.92 -25.94
CA ALA A 221 10.34 11.61 -26.44
C ALA A 221 9.65 11.69 -27.82
N GLU A 222 8.87 12.74 -28.10
CA GLU A 222 8.27 12.96 -29.44
C GLU A 222 9.35 13.14 -30.54
N GLN A 223 10.47 13.80 -30.22
CA GLN A 223 11.58 14.01 -31.17
C GLN A 223 12.31 12.71 -31.51
N HIS A 224 12.42 11.78 -30.55
CA HIS A 224 13.06 10.48 -30.78
C HIS A 224 12.28 9.62 -31.77
N ILE A 225 10.94 9.68 -31.77
CA ILE A 225 10.09 8.96 -32.73
C ILE A 225 10.18 9.56 -34.13
N ALA A 226 10.25 10.89 -34.26
CA ALA A 226 10.29 11.56 -35.56
C ALA A 226 11.64 11.42 -36.29
N GLY A 227 12.70 11.01 -35.59
CA GLY A 227 14.05 10.82 -36.13
C GLY A 227 14.47 9.38 -36.38
N ALA A 228 13.61 8.39 -36.08
CA ALA A 228 13.81 6.96 -36.33
C ALA A 228 13.10 6.53 -37.63
#